data_AF-A0AAJ1PQ64-F1
#
_entry.id   AF-A0AAJ1PQ64-F1
#
_cell.length_a   1.000
_cell.length_b   1.000
_cell.length_c   1.000
_cell.angle_alpha   90.00
_cell.angle_beta   90.00
_cell.angle_gamma   90.00
#
_symmetry.space_group_name_H-M   'P 1'
#
loop_
_entity.id
_entity.type
_entity.pdbx_description
1 polymer ?
#
loop_
_entity_poly.entity_id
_entity_poly.type
_entity_poly.pdbx_seq_one_letter_code
_entity_poly.pdbx_strand_id
1 'polypeptide(L)'
;MLEVKGLNEIPIPLVNYVELIRERKSPYYDVAKFLLKDMEMYYSRWEQRSVVVYTINPRILQEEIEKKVKNEKLTNVNICRSILALFYGSKLEEEEDFYITTTSGGRRNYHVKVNDKTLSNIQKFLFTPRLM
;
A
#
# COMPACT_ATOMS: atom_id res chain seq x y z
N MET A 1 11.07 20.98 -13.16
CA MET A 1 11.27 20.86 -11.70
C MET A 1 10.17 19.96 -11.17
N LEU A 2 10.51 18.77 -10.66
CA LEU A 2 9.53 17.88 -10.04
C LEU A 2 9.37 18.31 -8.58
N GLU A 3 8.26 18.98 -8.28
CA GLU A 3 7.90 19.28 -6.89
C GLU A 3 7.76 17.98 -6.10
N VAL A 4 8.53 17.89 -5.04
CA VAL A 4 8.38 16.82 -4.05
C VAL A 4 7.11 17.16 -3.27
N LYS A 5 5.99 16.45 -3.53
CA LYS A 5 4.84 16.45 -2.60
C LYS A 5 5.39 16.24 -1.18
N GLY A 6 5.26 17.27 -0.35
CA GLY A 6 5.82 17.27 0.99
C GLY A 6 5.10 16.26 1.87
N LEU A 7 5.78 15.70 2.86
CA LEU A 7 5.19 14.84 3.90
C LEU A 7 3.97 15.48 4.60
N ASN A 8 3.79 16.80 4.45
CA ASN A 8 2.70 17.61 5.00
C ASN A 8 1.31 17.26 4.46
N GLU A 9 1.20 16.58 3.31
CA GLU A 9 -0.09 16.16 2.73
C GLU A 9 -0.57 14.80 3.27
N ILE A 10 0.28 14.09 4.00
CA ILE A 10 -0.04 12.77 4.56
C ILE A 10 -0.64 12.96 5.96
N PRO A 11 -1.80 12.35 6.28
CA PRO A 11 -2.35 12.38 7.63
C PRO A 11 -1.29 11.99 8.67
N ILE A 12 -1.15 12.80 9.74
CA ILE A 12 -0.12 12.66 10.79
C ILE A 12 0.07 11.22 11.31
N PRO A 13 -0.97 10.37 11.53
CA PRO A 13 -0.73 9.00 11.99
C PRO A 13 -0.07 8.09 10.94
N LEU A 14 -0.05 8.47 9.65
CA LEU A 14 0.50 7.67 8.55
C LEU A 14 1.96 8.03 8.23
N VAL A 15 2.41 9.25 8.55
CA VAL A 15 3.81 9.68 8.33
C VAL A 15 4.79 8.70 8.99
N ASN A 16 4.51 8.27 10.22
CA ASN A 16 5.34 7.28 10.92
C ASN A 16 5.37 5.92 10.18
N TYR A 17 4.26 5.50 9.59
CA TYR A 17 4.19 4.22 8.86
C TYR A 17 4.90 4.31 7.50
N VAL A 18 4.89 5.48 6.85
CA VAL A 18 5.69 5.73 5.66
C VAL A 18 7.17 5.53 5.96
N GLU A 19 7.66 6.10 7.06
CA GLU A 19 9.05 5.94 7.47
C GLU A 19 9.36 4.49 7.88
N LEU A 20 8.48 3.82 8.62
CA LEU A 20 8.65 2.39 8.95
C LEU A 20 8.76 1.50 7.70
N ILE A 21 7.99 1.79 6.65
CA ILE A 21 8.08 1.05 5.38
C ILE A 21 9.40 1.38 4.66
N ARG A 22 9.80 2.65 4.59
CA ARG A 22 11.07 3.08 3.97
C ARG A 22 12.30 2.48 4.64
N GLU A 23 12.29 2.42 5.96
CA GLU A 23 13.34 1.78 6.77
C GLU A 23 13.26 0.24 6.76
N ARG A 24 12.33 -0.32 5.98
CA ARG A 24 12.12 -1.77 5.81
C ARG A 24 11.82 -2.49 7.13
N LYS A 25 11.11 -1.83 8.05
CA LYS A 25 10.75 -2.40 9.35
C LYS A 25 9.60 -3.39 9.21
N SER A 26 9.78 -4.59 9.75
CA SER A 26 8.72 -5.60 9.89
C SER A 26 7.72 -5.19 10.98
N PRO A 27 6.40 -5.45 10.83
CA PRO A 27 5.77 -6.13 9.68
C PRO A 27 5.31 -5.20 8.56
N TYR A 28 5.51 -3.88 8.71
CA TYR A 28 4.96 -2.86 7.82
C TYR A 28 5.50 -2.99 6.38
N TYR A 29 6.81 -3.19 6.25
CA TYR A 29 7.44 -3.44 4.95
C TYR A 29 7.02 -4.77 4.34
N ASP A 30 6.78 -5.80 5.16
CA ASP A 30 6.32 -7.11 4.68
C ASP A 30 4.92 -7.01 4.06
N VAL A 31 4.02 -6.25 4.70
CA VAL A 31 2.70 -5.91 4.16
C VAL A 31 2.84 -5.22 2.80
N ALA A 32 3.66 -4.16 2.74
CA ALA A 32 3.81 -3.37 1.53
C ALA A 32 4.41 -4.19 0.36
N LYS A 33 5.42 -5.01 0.66
CA LYS A 33 6.07 -5.90 -0.32
C LYS A 33 5.13 -7.00 -0.80
N PHE A 34 4.33 -7.58 0.09
CA PHE A 34 3.31 -8.56 -0.28
C PHE A 34 2.32 -7.95 -1.28
N LEU A 35 1.80 -6.76 -0.95
CA LEU A 35 0.81 -6.07 -1.78
C LEU A 35 1.34 -5.74 -3.17
N LEU A 36 2.57 -5.21 -3.30
CA LEU A 36 3.16 -4.96 -4.61
C LEU A 36 3.19 -6.23 -5.45
N LYS A 37 3.73 -7.33 -4.90
CA LYS A 37 3.85 -8.60 -5.63
C LYS A 37 2.49 -9.16 -6.04
N ASP A 38 1.49 -9.07 -5.16
CA ASP A 38 0.15 -9.57 -5.46
C ASP A 38 -0.55 -8.72 -6.53
N MET A 39 -0.38 -7.40 -6.49
CA MET A 39 -0.88 -6.49 -7.53
C MET A 39 -0.19 -6.72 -8.89
N GLU A 40 1.12 -6.94 -8.92
CA GLU A 40 1.87 -7.27 -10.15
C GLU A 40 1.33 -8.56 -10.78
N MET A 41 1.14 -9.62 -9.96
CA MET A 41 0.59 -10.89 -10.42
C MET A 41 -0.86 -10.76 -10.87
N TYR A 42 -1.66 -9.94 -10.17
CA TYR A 42 -3.04 -9.69 -10.56
C TYR A 42 -3.09 -8.98 -11.92
N TYR A 43 -2.32 -7.90 -12.10
CA TYR A 43 -2.27 -7.13 -13.34
C TYR A 43 -1.76 -7.92 -14.53
N SER A 44 -0.75 -8.79 -14.34
CA SER A 44 -0.22 -9.63 -15.42
C SER A 44 -1.25 -10.62 -15.98
N ARG A 45 -2.23 -11.06 -15.17
CA ARG A 45 -3.30 -11.97 -15.62
C ARG A 45 -4.31 -11.30 -16.55
N TRP A 46 -4.37 -9.97 -16.56
CA TRP A 46 -5.27 -9.18 -17.39
C TRP A 46 -4.60 -8.66 -18.68
N GLU A 47 -3.50 -9.31 -19.10
CA GLU A 47 -2.71 -8.92 -20.29
C GLU A 47 -2.29 -7.45 -20.28
N GLN A 48 -2.16 -6.84 -19.10
CA GLN A 48 -1.80 -5.42 -18.94
C GLN A 48 -2.75 -4.46 -19.69
N ARG A 49 -4.04 -4.84 -19.87
CA ARG A 49 -5.01 -3.97 -20.54
C ARG A 49 -5.44 -2.80 -19.63
N SER A 50 -5.20 -1.57 -20.13
CA SER A 50 -5.59 -0.24 -19.63
C SER A 50 -5.47 0.03 -18.12
N VAL A 51 -6.42 -0.43 -17.30
CA VAL A 51 -6.48 -0.21 -15.84
C VAL A 51 -7.36 -1.31 -15.24
N VAL A 52 -6.91 -1.95 -14.15
CA VAL A 52 -7.72 -2.94 -13.42
C VAL A 52 -7.88 -2.54 -11.95
N VAL A 53 -9.07 -2.69 -11.38
CA VAL A 53 -9.30 -2.42 -9.96
C VAL A 53 -8.93 -3.65 -9.13
N TYR A 54 -7.91 -3.52 -8.28
CA TYR A 54 -7.51 -4.52 -7.30
C TYR A 54 -8.08 -4.16 -5.92
N THR A 55 -8.64 -5.14 -5.21
CA THR A 55 -9.30 -4.93 -3.92
C THR A 55 -8.53 -5.60 -2.79
N ILE A 56 -8.23 -4.84 -1.74
CA ILE A 56 -7.55 -5.29 -0.53
C ILE A 56 -8.55 -5.37 0.62
N ASN A 57 -8.71 -6.58 1.15
CA ASN A 57 -9.40 -6.81 2.41
C ASN A 57 -8.36 -6.97 3.53
N PRO A 58 -8.29 -6.05 4.52
CA PRO A 58 -7.27 -6.09 5.57
C PRO A 58 -7.23 -7.37 6.39
N ARG A 59 -8.37 -8.03 6.58
CA ARG A 59 -8.45 -9.29 7.34
C ARG A 59 -7.84 -10.44 6.55
N ILE A 60 -8.19 -10.56 5.27
CA ILE A 60 -7.60 -11.59 4.39
C ILE A 60 -6.09 -11.34 4.27
N LEU A 61 -5.69 -10.09 4.08
CA LEU A 61 -4.28 -9.71 4.02
C LEU A 61 -3.52 -10.07 5.30
N GLN A 62 -4.13 -9.85 6.47
CA GLN A 62 -3.57 -10.26 7.76
C GLN A 62 -3.31 -11.76 7.79
N GLU A 63 -4.33 -12.56 7.50
CA GLU A 63 -4.27 -14.02 7.50
C GLU A 63 -3.19 -14.54 6.53
N GLU A 64 -3.03 -13.92 5.36
CA GLU A 64 -1.98 -14.32 4.39
C GLU A 64 -0.56 -13.95 4.84
N ILE A 65 -0.38 -12.82 5.52
CA ILE A 65 0.95 -12.41 6.00
C ILE A 65 1.34 -13.19 7.25
N GLU A 66 0.41 -13.48 8.15
CA GLU A 66 0.66 -14.27 9.37
C GLU A 66 1.21 -15.67 9.07
N LYS A 67 0.85 -16.25 7.92
CA LYS A 67 1.43 -17.52 7.44
C LYS A 67 2.94 -17.43 7.17
N LYS A 68 3.46 -16.24 6.92
CA LYS A 68 4.86 -15.98 6.51
C LYS A 68 5.66 -15.27 7.60
N VAL A 69 5.03 -14.36 8.33
CA VAL A 69 5.66 -13.50 9.33
C VAL A 69 4.77 -13.49 10.58
N LYS A 70 5.24 -14.15 11.65
CA LYS A 70 4.61 -14.05 12.97
C LYS A 70 5.15 -12.81 13.68
N ASN A 71 4.30 -11.81 13.88
CA ASN A 71 4.67 -10.57 14.55
C ASN A 71 3.46 -9.98 15.30
N GLU A 72 3.62 -9.67 16.59
CA GLU A 72 2.57 -9.08 17.43
C GLU A 72 2.03 -7.74 16.90
N LYS A 73 2.85 -7.03 16.12
CA LYS A 73 2.48 -5.74 15.51
C LYS A 73 1.67 -5.92 14.23
N LEU A 74 1.41 -7.14 13.77
CA LEU A 74 0.57 -7.41 12.60
C LEU A 74 -0.92 -7.38 12.98
N THR A 75 -1.37 -6.25 13.51
CA THR A 75 -2.77 -6.04 13.87
C THR A 75 -3.54 -5.45 12.67
N ASN A 76 -4.87 -5.64 12.64
CA ASN A 76 -5.72 -5.07 11.60
C ASN A 76 -5.53 -3.54 11.45
N VAL A 77 -5.38 -2.83 12.57
CA VAL A 77 -5.10 -1.38 12.59
C VAL A 77 -3.77 -1.06 11.90
N ASN A 78 -2.70 -1.80 12.24
CA ASN A 78 -1.39 -1.58 11.63
C ASN A 78 -1.38 -1.95 10.15
N ILE A 79 -2.15 -2.96 9.74
CA ILE A 79 -2.33 -3.31 8.33
C ILE A 79 -3.03 -2.18 7.58
N CYS A 80 -4.16 -1.68 8.08
CA CYS A 80 -4.86 -0.55 7.48
C CYS A 80 -3.95 0.67 7.33
N ARG A 81 -3.17 1.00 8.36
CA ARG A 81 -2.20 2.11 8.31
C ARG A 81 -1.05 1.83 7.34
N SER A 82 -0.59 0.59 7.23
CA SER A 82 0.46 0.21 6.26
C SER A 82 -0.03 0.29 4.82
N ILE A 83 -1.29 -0.08 4.55
CA ILE A 83 -1.91 0.07 3.23
C ILE A 83 -1.96 1.56 2.84
N LEU A 84 -2.50 2.40 3.71
CA LEU A 84 -2.60 3.83 3.43
C LEU A 84 -1.22 4.51 3.34
N ALA A 85 -0.28 4.14 4.21
CA ALA A 85 1.08 4.64 4.14
C ALA A 85 1.79 4.22 2.85
N LEU A 86 1.55 3.01 2.36
CA LEU A 86 2.02 2.59 1.04
C LEU A 86 1.43 3.47 -0.06
N PHE A 87 0.12 3.72 -0.05
CA PHE A 87 -0.54 4.51 -1.09
C PHE A 87 -0.08 5.96 -1.12
N TYR A 88 -0.20 6.68 0.00
CA TYR A 88 0.24 8.06 0.07
C TYR A 88 1.77 8.19 -0.07
N GLY A 89 2.54 7.26 0.49
CA GLY A 89 4.01 7.22 0.34
C GLY A 89 4.45 7.01 -1.11
N SER A 90 3.64 6.31 -1.90
CA SER A 90 3.82 6.12 -3.35
C SER A 90 3.21 7.24 -4.18
N LYS A 91 2.72 8.32 -3.55
CA LYS A 91 2.06 9.46 -4.22
C LYS A 91 0.84 9.06 -5.04
N LEU A 92 0.11 8.03 -4.61
CA LEU A 92 -1.20 7.73 -5.15
C LEU A 92 -2.22 8.70 -4.59
N GLU A 93 -3.14 9.13 -5.43
CA GLU A 93 -4.20 10.08 -5.10
C GLU A 93 -5.50 9.35 -4.75
N GLU A 94 -6.16 9.76 -3.66
CA GLU A 94 -7.47 9.23 -3.29
C GLU A 94 -8.53 9.71 -4.30
N GLU A 95 -9.54 8.87 -4.56
CA GLU A 95 -10.55 8.98 -5.63
C GLU A 95 -10.00 8.85 -7.07
N GLU A 96 -8.74 9.21 -7.31
CA GLU A 96 -8.10 9.09 -8.61
C GLU A 96 -7.39 7.75 -8.82
N ASP A 97 -6.45 7.39 -7.95
CA ASP A 97 -5.65 6.15 -8.04
C ASP A 97 -6.18 5.06 -7.09
N PHE A 98 -6.79 5.44 -5.96
CA PHE A 98 -7.39 4.49 -5.01
C PHE A 98 -8.62 5.08 -4.30
N TYR A 99 -9.49 4.24 -3.76
CA TYR A 99 -10.63 4.67 -2.94
C TYR A 99 -10.93 3.64 -1.85
N ILE A 100 -11.68 4.05 -0.84
CA ILE A 100 -11.99 3.23 0.34
C ILE A 100 -13.49 3.00 0.42
N THR A 101 -13.91 1.75 0.55
CA THR A 101 -15.31 1.42 0.86
C THR A 101 -15.43 0.93 2.29
N THR A 102 -16.56 1.20 2.93
CA THR A 102 -16.89 0.68 4.26
C THR A 102 -18.15 -0.14 4.18
N THR A 103 -18.11 -1.38 4.67
CA THR A 103 -19.31 -2.23 4.74
C THR A 103 -20.26 -1.74 5.83
N SER A 104 -21.51 -2.20 5.81
CA SER A 104 -22.50 -1.89 6.86
C SER A 104 -22.04 -2.24 8.28
N GLY A 105 -21.15 -3.22 8.43
CA GLY A 105 -20.52 -3.59 9.70
C GLY A 105 -19.26 -2.80 10.06
N GLY A 106 -18.96 -1.69 9.36
CA GLY A 106 -17.82 -0.82 9.63
C GLY A 106 -16.47 -1.33 9.12
N ARG A 107 -16.43 -2.39 8.30
CA ARG A 107 -15.18 -2.95 7.78
C ARG A 107 -14.74 -2.22 6.53
N ARG A 108 -13.48 -1.82 6.48
CA ARG A 108 -12.90 -1.12 5.32
C ARG A 108 -12.35 -2.11 4.29
N ASN A 109 -12.57 -1.82 3.01
CA ASN A 109 -11.82 -2.38 1.90
C ASN A 109 -11.14 -1.23 1.15
N TYR A 110 -9.96 -1.51 0.61
CA TYR A 110 -9.19 -0.55 -0.16
C TYR A 110 -9.16 -1.00 -1.61
N HIS A 111 -9.47 -0.11 -2.53
CA HIS A 111 -9.51 -0.40 -3.95
C HIS A 111 -8.48 0.46 -4.65
N VAL A 112 -7.61 -0.14 -5.46
CA VAL A 112 -6.54 0.56 -6.17
C VAL A 112 -6.64 0.28 -7.66
N LYS A 113 -6.55 1.33 -8.47
CA LYS A 113 -6.47 1.26 -9.92
C LYS A 113 -5.04 0.86 -10.29
N VAL A 114 -4.84 -0.40 -10.65
CA VAL A 114 -3.54 -0.96 -11.02
C VAL A 114 -3.31 -0.77 -12.51
N ASN A 115 -2.18 -0.16 -12.82
CA ASN A 115 -1.60 0.06 -14.14
C ASN A 115 -0.08 0.27 -13.97
N ASP A 116 0.64 0.45 -15.08
CA ASP A 116 2.10 0.61 -15.06
C ASP A 116 2.56 1.81 -14.22
N LYS A 117 1.81 2.93 -14.24
CA LYS A 117 2.11 4.13 -13.44
C LYS A 117 2.01 3.81 -11.94
N THR A 118 0.90 3.19 -11.51
CA THR A 118 0.67 2.83 -10.11
C THR A 118 1.74 1.87 -9.59
N LEU A 119 2.04 0.80 -10.34
CA LEU A 119 3.05 -0.18 -9.97
C LEU A 119 4.45 0.44 -9.91
N SER A 120 4.81 1.26 -10.91
CA SER A 120 6.10 1.96 -10.93
C SER A 120 6.27 2.91 -9.75
N ASN A 121 5.22 3.62 -9.36
CA ASN A 121 5.24 4.53 -8.23
C ASN A 121 5.46 3.78 -6.91
N ILE A 122 4.75 2.67 -6.72
CA ILE A 122 4.92 1.79 -5.55
C ILE A 122 6.33 1.19 -5.51
N GLN A 123 6.82 0.69 -6.64
CA GLN A 123 8.16 0.11 -6.75
C GLN A 123 9.24 1.15 -6.40
N LYS A 124 9.12 2.38 -6.92
CA LYS A 124 10.02 3.49 -6.56
C LYS A 124 9.97 3.76 -5.06
N PHE A 125 8.80 3.82 -4.45
CA PHE A 125 8.67 4.06 -3.01
C PHE A 125 9.35 2.98 -2.17
N LEU A 126 9.23 1.70 -2.55
CA LEU A 126 9.77 0.59 -1.77
C LEU A 126 11.28 0.37 -1.96
N PHE A 127 11.82 0.70 -3.13
CA PHE A 127 13.19 0.31 -3.48
C PHE A 127 14.15 1.48 -3.75
N THR A 128 13.66 2.73 -3.84
CA THR A 128 14.55 3.89 -3.96
C THR A 128 15.21 4.19 -2.62
N PRO A 129 16.55 4.16 -2.51
CA PRO A 129 17.25 4.55 -1.29
C PRO A 129 17.01 6.04 -0.98
N ARG A 130 16.92 6.40 0.30
CA ARG A 130 17.00 7.81 0.71
C ARG A 130 18.42 8.28 0.39
N LEU A 131 18.56 9.24 -0.50
CA LEU A 131 19.80 10.03 -0.57
C LEU A 131 19.92 10.72 0.78
N MET A 132 20.95 10.34 1.54
CA MET A 132 21.34 11.01 2.79
C MET A 132 21.89 12.40 2.49
#